data_AF-A0A350QQZ3-F1
#
_entry.id   AF-A0A350QQZ3-F1
#
_cell.length_a   1.000
_cell.length_b   1.000
_cell.length_c   1.000
_cell.angle_alpha   90.00
_cell.angle_beta   90.00
_cell.angle_gamma   90.00
#
_symmetry.space_group_name_H-M   'P 1'
#
loop_
_entity.id
_entity.type
_entity.pdbx_description
1 polymer ?
#
loop_
_entity_poly.entity_id
_entity_poly.type
_entity_poly.pdbx_seq_one_letter_code
_entity_poly.pdbx_strand_id
1 'polypeptide(L)'
;MIMPRTTAIASVLVFLLVLVTGLVPVWLFLTVLLEFFAVGSSTAPALETTVVRDTITWTLIVMVGATLPGFPAGVLLGRLLSSRWGGVAAASSVLSLCLPGYAIFWFWWQGFGPDGAAGSWFLTRGLSVELREGLLLLSLIAWSWPLVAWPVA
;
A
#
# COMPACT_ATOMS: atom_id res chain seq x y z
N MET A 1 41.52 -1.69 -1.14
CA MET A 1 40.36 -0.81 -1.37
C MET A 1 39.70 -1.20 -2.69
N ILE A 2 38.68 -2.07 -2.62
CA ILE A 2 37.89 -2.50 -3.79
C ILE A 2 36.44 -2.41 -3.32
N MET A 3 35.82 -1.24 -3.49
CA MET A 3 34.42 -0.99 -3.09
C MET A 3 33.55 -0.17 -4.09
N PRO A 4 33.81 -0.12 -5.42
CA PRO A 4 32.90 0.57 -6.34
C PRO A 4 31.82 -0.32 -6.99
N ARG A 5 31.92 -1.66 -6.93
CA ARG A 5 31.00 -2.56 -7.68
C ARG A 5 29.67 -2.81 -6.97
N THR A 6 29.64 -2.85 -5.64
CA THR A 6 28.42 -3.13 -4.86
C THR A 6 27.44 -1.97 -4.85
N THR A 7 27.94 -0.73 -4.87
CA THR A 7 27.11 0.48 -4.94
C THR A 7 26.43 0.63 -6.31
N ALA A 8 27.13 0.30 -7.40
CA ALA A 8 26.55 0.34 -8.74
C ALA A 8 25.41 -0.68 -8.92
N ILE A 9 25.55 -1.90 -8.38
CA ILE A 9 24.52 -2.94 -8.45
C ILE A 9 23.29 -2.54 -7.61
N ALA A 10 23.50 -2.00 -6.41
CA ALA A 10 22.41 -1.52 -5.56
C ALA A 10 21.63 -0.37 -6.22
N SER A 11 22.32 0.62 -6.80
CA SER A 11 21.66 1.73 -7.51
C SER A 11 20.84 1.26 -8.72
N VAL A 12 21.32 0.26 -9.45
CA VAL A 12 20.58 -0.33 -10.58
C VAL A 12 19.35 -1.09 -10.11
N LEU A 13 19.44 -1.84 -9.02
CA LEU A 13 18.29 -2.56 -8.45
C LEU A 13 17.22 -1.61 -7.89
N VAL A 14 17.62 -0.54 -7.21
CA VAL A 14 16.71 0.51 -6.73
C VAL A 14 16.06 1.24 -7.90
N PHE A 15 16.84 1.59 -8.92
CA PHE A 15 16.31 2.20 -10.15
C PHE A 15 15.29 1.27 -10.82
N LEU A 16 15.58 -0.02 -10.98
CA LEU A 16 14.65 -1.00 -11.54
C LEU A 16 13.40 -1.18 -10.68
N LEU A 17 13.53 -1.16 -9.35
CA LEU A 17 12.39 -1.28 -8.44
C LEU A 17 11.48 -0.05 -8.51
N VAL A 18 12.04 1.16 -8.57
CA VAL A 18 11.31 2.42 -8.79
C VAL A 18 10.70 2.46 -10.18
N LEU A 19 11.43 1.96 -11.18
CA LEU A 19 10.95 1.82 -12.55
C LEU A 19 9.76 0.85 -12.59
N VAL A 20 9.83 -0.31 -11.94
CA VAL A 20 8.71 -1.29 -11.90
C VAL A 20 7.53 -0.75 -11.07
N THR A 21 7.78 -0.13 -9.91
CA THR A 21 6.71 0.46 -9.09
C THR A 21 6.08 1.70 -9.72
N GLY A 22 6.77 2.41 -10.61
CA GLY A 22 6.19 3.48 -11.43
C GLY A 22 5.54 2.96 -12.72
N LEU A 23 6.20 2.03 -13.41
CA LEU A 23 5.75 1.49 -14.70
C LEU A 23 4.56 0.57 -14.56
N VAL A 24 4.39 -0.19 -13.47
CA VAL A 24 3.22 -1.07 -13.32
C VAL A 24 1.95 -0.25 -13.15
N PRO A 25 1.87 0.76 -12.27
CA PRO A 25 0.72 1.67 -12.21
C PRO A 25 0.52 2.48 -13.48
N VAL A 26 1.60 2.96 -14.12
CA VAL A 26 1.51 3.70 -15.39
C VAL A 26 1.04 2.78 -16.53
N TRP A 27 1.50 1.54 -16.59
CA TRP A 27 1.07 0.54 -17.57
C TRP A 27 -0.38 0.11 -17.33
N LEU A 28 -0.79 -0.12 -16.07
CA LEU A 28 -2.19 -0.36 -15.71
C LEU A 28 -3.07 0.84 -16.06
N PHE A 29 -2.61 2.06 -15.79
CA PHE A 29 -3.31 3.27 -16.17
C PHE A 29 -3.41 3.42 -17.70
N LEU A 30 -2.32 3.18 -18.43
CA LEU A 30 -2.29 3.28 -19.90
C LEU A 30 -3.11 2.17 -20.56
N THR A 31 -3.09 0.94 -20.07
CA THR A 31 -3.93 -0.15 -20.60
C THR A 31 -5.41 0.16 -20.41
N VAL A 32 -5.79 0.66 -19.24
CA VAL A 32 -7.17 1.08 -18.97
C VAL A 32 -7.56 2.29 -19.81
N LEU A 33 -6.67 3.27 -19.98
CA LEU A 33 -6.92 4.44 -20.81
C LEU A 33 -7.05 4.04 -22.28
N LEU A 34 -6.20 3.14 -22.76
CA LEU A 34 -6.30 2.54 -24.08
C LEU A 34 -7.58 1.74 -24.25
N GLU A 35 -8.02 0.95 -23.28
CA GLU A 35 -9.31 0.25 -23.33
C GLU A 35 -10.48 1.25 -23.35
N PHE A 36 -10.44 2.29 -22.53
CA PHE A 36 -11.48 3.32 -22.47
C PHE A 36 -11.61 4.08 -23.81
N PHE A 37 -10.51 4.33 -24.51
CA PHE A 37 -10.49 5.01 -25.81
C PHE A 37 -10.57 4.09 -27.04
N ALA A 38 -10.22 2.80 -26.90
CA ALA A 38 -10.35 1.78 -27.95
C ALA A 38 -11.77 1.25 -28.06
N VAL A 39 -12.61 1.41 -27.04
CA VAL A 39 -14.06 1.09 -27.07
C VAL A 39 -14.81 2.19 -27.83
N GLY A 40 -14.53 2.30 -29.13
CA GLY A 40 -15.39 2.93 -30.13
C GLY A 40 -16.49 2.01 -30.63
N SER A 41 -16.61 0.79 -30.12
CA SER A 41 -17.69 -0.13 -30.52
C SER A 41 -17.86 -1.26 -29.51
N SER A 42 -19.11 -1.53 -29.14
CA SER A 42 -19.60 -2.71 -28.40
C SER A 42 -19.67 -2.58 -26.87
N THR A 43 -20.89 -2.70 -26.38
CA THR A 43 -21.35 -2.69 -24.99
C THR A 43 -20.62 -3.69 -24.10
N ALA A 44 -19.56 -3.27 -23.41
CA ALA A 44 -19.12 -3.98 -22.21
C ALA A 44 -20.20 -3.82 -21.12
N PRO A 45 -20.51 -4.88 -20.34
CA PRO A 45 -21.49 -4.76 -19.26
C PRO A 45 -21.00 -3.73 -18.24
N ALA A 46 -21.84 -2.75 -17.88
CA ALA A 46 -21.50 -1.65 -16.96
C ALA A 46 -20.97 -2.10 -15.58
N LEU A 47 -21.16 -3.37 -15.22
CA LEU A 47 -20.62 -3.99 -14.01
C LEU A 47 -19.09 -4.20 -14.08
N GLU A 48 -18.54 -4.50 -15.25
CA GLU A 48 -17.09 -4.73 -15.40
C GLU A 48 -16.33 -3.40 -15.35
N THR A 49 -16.88 -2.34 -15.95
CA THR A 49 -16.26 -1.02 -15.95
C THR A 49 -16.25 -0.36 -14.56
N THR A 50 -17.26 -0.62 -13.73
CA THR A 50 -17.33 -0.13 -12.35
C THR A 50 -16.32 -0.83 -11.44
N VAL A 51 -16.22 -2.16 -11.50
CA VAL A 51 -15.23 -2.91 -10.70
C VAL A 51 -13.80 -2.50 -11.03
N VAL A 52 -13.48 -2.35 -12.32
CA VAL A 52 -12.13 -1.91 -12.75
C VAL A 52 -11.84 -0.50 -12.23
N ARG A 53 -12.78 0.44 -12.40
CA ARG A 53 -12.64 1.82 -11.91
C ARG A 53 -12.43 1.87 -10.41
N ASP A 54 -13.22 1.12 -9.64
CA ASP A 54 -13.14 1.11 -8.18
C ASP A 54 -11.82 0.49 -7.73
N THR A 55 -11.39 -0.61 -8.37
CA THR A 55 -10.10 -1.25 -8.09
C THR A 55 -8.94 -0.28 -8.31
N ILE A 56 -8.94 0.47 -9.40
CA ILE A 56 -7.90 1.47 -9.69
C ILE A 56 -7.93 2.60 -8.66
N THR A 57 -9.13 3.10 -8.36
CA THR A 57 -9.32 4.20 -7.39
C THR A 57 -8.78 3.78 -6.02
N TRP A 58 -9.18 2.61 -5.52
CA TRP A 58 -8.67 2.05 -4.27
C TRP A 58 -7.17 1.81 -4.29
N THR A 59 -6.63 1.28 -5.39
CA THR A 59 -5.19 1.04 -5.55
C THR A 59 -4.40 2.34 -5.44
N LEU A 60 -4.85 3.41 -6.10
CA LEU A 60 -4.22 4.73 -6.04
C LEU A 60 -4.28 5.33 -4.62
N ILE A 61 -5.44 5.25 -3.96
CA ILE A 61 -5.61 5.76 -2.60
C ILE A 61 -4.68 5.01 -1.64
N VAL A 62 -4.60 3.67 -1.74
CA VAL A 62 -3.70 2.86 -0.91
C VAL A 62 -2.24 3.18 -1.19
N MET A 63 -1.85 3.33 -2.46
CA MET A 63 -0.47 3.65 -2.86
C MET A 63 -0.02 5.00 -2.27
N VAL A 64 -0.84 6.04 -2.42
CA VAL A 64 -0.57 7.37 -1.86
C VAL A 64 -0.60 7.32 -0.33
N GLY A 65 -1.61 6.65 0.25
CA GLY A 65 -1.78 6.51 1.69
C GLY A 65 -0.63 5.75 2.36
N ALA A 66 -0.09 4.72 1.72
CA ALA A 66 1.07 3.96 2.19
C ALA A 66 2.38 4.74 2.10
N THR A 67 2.47 5.73 1.21
CA THR A 67 3.64 6.59 1.08
C THR A 67 3.83 7.49 2.30
N LEU A 68 2.73 7.97 2.89
CA LEU A 68 2.74 8.88 4.04
C LEU A 68 3.47 8.30 5.26
N PRO A 69 3.15 7.10 5.78
CA PRO A 69 3.92 6.45 6.84
C PRO A 69 5.18 5.77 6.31
N GLY A 70 5.16 5.26 5.06
CA GLY A 70 6.24 4.48 4.49
C GLY A 70 7.54 5.26 4.32
N PHE A 71 7.48 6.49 3.81
CA PHE A 71 8.66 7.32 3.58
C PHE A 71 9.43 7.68 4.88
N PRO A 72 8.81 8.27 5.92
CA PRO A 72 9.53 8.57 7.16
C PRO A 72 9.99 7.30 7.88
N ALA A 73 9.21 6.21 7.83
CA ALA A 73 9.61 4.93 8.40
C ALA A 73 10.82 4.33 7.67
N GLY A 74 10.90 4.47 6.34
CA GLY A 74 12.05 4.06 5.54
C GLY A 74 13.33 4.82 5.90
N VAL A 75 13.25 6.15 5.99
CA VAL A 75 14.40 6.97 6.43
C VAL A 75 14.89 6.56 7.82
N LEU A 76 13.97 6.27 8.74
CA LEU A 76 14.31 5.78 10.08
C LEU A 76 14.91 4.36 10.03
N LEU A 77 14.33 3.47 9.23
CA LEU A 77 14.79 2.10 9.06
C LEU A 77 16.23 2.08 8.53
N GLY A 78 16.55 2.85 7.49
CA GLY A 78 17.91 2.93 6.94
C GLY A 78 18.96 3.33 7.99
N ARG A 79 18.62 4.28 8.87
CA ARG A 79 19.48 4.65 10.01
C ARG A 79 19.63 3.50 10.99
N LEU A 80 18.54 2.82 11.34
CA LEU A 80 18.54 1.72 12.30
C LEU A 80 19.25 0.47 11.79
N LEU A 81 19.21 0.19 10.48
CA LEU A 81 19.89 -0.95 9.85
C LEU A 81 21.41 -0.90 10.07
N SER A 82 22.00 0.30 10.14
CA SER A 82 23.42 0.50 10.45
C SER A 82 23.78 0.36 11.94
N SER A 83 22.78 0.22 12.82
CA SER A 83 22.95 0.15 14.27
C SER A 83 22.87 -1.28 14.79
N ARG A 84 23.21 -1.48 16.08
CA ARG A 84 23.01 -2.76 16.78
C ARG A 84 21.55 -3.26 16.80
N TRP A 85 20.60 -2.38 16.49
CA TRP A 85 19.17 -2.69 16.45
C TRP A 85 18.65 -3.01 15.03
N GLY A 86 19.53 -3.05 14.02
CA GLY A 86 19.13 -3.21 12.62
C GLY A 86 18.29 -4.46 12.37
N GLY A 87 18.66 -5.60 12.96
CA GLY A 87 17.88 -6.84 12.85
C GLY A 87 16.47 -6.72 13.43
N VAL A 88 16.31 -6.05 14.57
CA VAL A 88 15.00 -5.84 15.21
C VAL A 88 14.16 -4.88 14.37
N ALA A 89 14.76 -3.79 13.89
CA ALA A 89 14.08 -2.83 13.02
C ALA A 89 13.59 -3.47 11.72
N ALA A 90 14.44 -4.26 11.06
CA ALA A 90 14.09 -5.03 9.86
C ALA A 90 12.95 -6.03 10.12
N ALA A 91 13.04 -6.81 11.20
CA ALA A 91 11.99 -7.78 11.54
C ALA A 91 10.66 -7.10 11.85
N SER A 92 10.70 -5.98 12.57
CA SER A 92 9.48 -5.21 12.92
C SER A 92 8.82 -4.57 11.70
N SER A 93 9.60 -4.11 10.71
CA SER A 93 9.05 -3.43 9.53
C SER A 93 8.37 -4.39 8.56
N VAL A 94 8.81 -5.65 8.47
CA VAL A 94 8.17 -6.66 7.60
C VAL A 94 7.04 -7.44 8.28
N LEU A 95 6.85 -7.27 9.59
CA LEU A 95 5.89 -8.07 10.35
C LEU A 95 4.47 -7.99 9.77
N SER A 96 4.04 -6.80 9.31
CA SER A 96 2.72 -6.66 8.69
C SER A 96 2.60 -7.40 7.36
N LEU A 97 3.68 -7.50 6.57
CA LEU A 97 3.69 -8.28 5.33
C LEU A 97 3.56 -9.78 5.57
N CYS A 98 4.02 -10.26 6.73
CA CYS A 98 3.90 -11.67 7.12
C CYS A 98 2.49 -12.04 7.59
N LEU A 99 1.62 -11.06 7.84
CA LEU A 99 0.24 -11.31 8.28
C LEU A 99 -0.71 -11.32 7.09
N PRO A 100 -1.73 -12.19 7.10
CA PRO A 100 -2.83 -12.09 6.14
C PRO A 100 -3.50 -10.72 6.25
N GLY A 101 -3.84 -10.08 5.12
CA GLY A 101 -4.50 -8.77 5.13
C GLY A 101 -5.77 -8.74 5.99
N TYR A 102 -6.52 -9.85 6.03
CA TYR A 102 -7.68 -10.00 6.91
C TYR A 102 -7.33 -9.92 8.40
N ALA A 103 -6.18 -10.45 8.83
CA ALA A 103 -5.77 -10.40 10.23
C ALA A 103 -5.47 -8.96 10.68
N ILE A 104 -4.88 -8.14 9.80
CA ILE A 104 -4.65 -6.72 10.04
C ILE A 104 -5.98 -5.97 10.12
N PHE A 105 -6.90 -6.24 9.19
CA PHE A 105 -8.26 -5.71 9.25
C PHE A 105 -8.95 -6.06 10.56
N TRP A 106 -8.89 -7.32 10.97
CA TRP A 106 -9.52 -7.77 12.19
C TRP A 106 -8.92 -7.11 13.43
N PHE A 107 -7.60 -6.91 13.47
CA PHE A 107 -6.94 -6.16 14.54
C PHE A 107 -7.51 -4.74 14.68
N TRP A 108 -7.63 -4.01 13.57
CA TRP A 108 -8.23 -2.67 13.57
C TRP A 108 -9.72 -2.70 13.91
N TRP A 109 -10.45 -3.71 13.44
CA TRP A 109 -11.86 -3.90 13.76
C TRP A 109 -12.09 -4.18 15.25
N GLN A 110 -11.21 -4.94 15.91
CA GLN A 110 -11.32 -5.16 17.36
C GLN A 110 -11.05 -3.87 18.17
N GLY A 111 -10.15 -3.02 17.70
CA GLY A 111 -9.83 -1.76 18.39
C GLY A 111 -10.83 -0.63 18.14
N PHE A 112 -11.35 -0.51 16.92
CA PHE A 112 -12.17 0.63 16.47
C PHE A 112 -13.56 0.23 15.99
N GLY A 113 -13.91 -1.04 16.06
CA GLY A 113 -15.21 -1.56 15.66
C GLY A 113 -16.33 -1.28 16.66
N PRO A 114 -17.48 -1.98 16.51
CA PRO A 114 -18.76 -1.67 17.18
C PRO A 114 -18.68 -1.46 18.69
N ASP A 115 -17.83 -2.24 19.34
CA ASP A 115 -17.72 -2.29 20.80
C ASP A 115 -16.81 -1.17 21.35
N GLY A 116 -16.10 -0.45 20.47
CA GLY A 116 -15.25 0.69 20.82
C GLY A 116 -15.98 2.04 20.84
N ALA A 117 -15.43 3.02 21.56
CA ALA A 117 -15.99 4.39 21.62
C ALA A 117 -16.09 5.08 20.25
N ALA A 118 -15.12 4.84 19.37
CA ALA A 118 -15.17 5.34 18.00
C ALA A 118 -16.22 4.60 17.16
N GLY A 119 -16.25 3.27 17.19
CA GLY A 119 -17.19 2.50 16.38
C GLY A 119 -18.64 2.69 16.81
N SER A 120 -18.93 2.74 18.11
CA SER A 120 -20.26 3.09 18.62
C SER A 120 -20.77 4.45 18.13
N TRP A 121 -19.88 5.45 18.03
CA TRP A 121 -20.23 6.75 17.45
C TRP A 121 -20.62 6.65 15.96
N PHE A 122 -19.89 5.86 15.16
CA PHE A 122 -20.24 5.62 13.76
C PHE A 122 -21.57 4.86 13.62
N LEU A 123 -21.81 3.86 14.49
CA LEU A 123 -23.04 3.06 14.46
C LEU A 123 -24.28 3.84 14.85
N THR A 124 -24.19 4.71 15.86
CA THR A 124 -25.31 5.59 16.26
C THR A 124 -25.73 6.57 15.15
N ARG A 125 -24.87 6.79 14.15
CA ARG A 125 -25.15 7.63 12.97
C ARG A 125 -25.51 6.84 11.72
N GLY A 126 -25.60 5.51 11.80
CA GLY A 126 -25.87 4.64 10.65
C GLY A 126 -24.69 4.51 9.68
N LEU A 127 -23.48 4.91 10.07
CA LEU A 127 -22.28 4.97 9.22
C LEU A 127 -21.44 3.69 9.31
N SER A 128 -22.09 2.52 9.32
CA SER A 128 -21.42 1.23 9.52
C SER A 128 -20.60 0.79 8.31
N VAL A 129 -21.02 1.19 7.11
CA VAL A 129 -20.33 0.88 5.84
C VAL A 129 -19.05 1.70 5.76
N GLU A 130 -19.12 3.00 6.02
CA GLU A 130 -18.00 3.92 6.00
C GLU A 130 -16.94 3.55 7.04
N LEU A 131 -17.37 3.12 8.23
CA LEU A 131 -16.46 2.59 9.25
C LEU A 131 -15.71 1.37 8.73
N ARG A 132 -16.42 0.41 8.12
CA ARG A 132 -15.81 -0.81 7.57
C ARG A 132 -14.84 -0.51 6.43
N GLU A 133 -15.23 0.36 5.50
CA GLU A 133 -14.39 0.77 4.38
C GLU A 133 -13.16 1.56 4.85
N GLY A 134 -13.32 2.47 5.81
CA GLY A 134 -12.21 3.21 6.41
C GLY A 134 -11.21 2.30 7.10
N LEU A 135 -11.68 1.29 7.86
CA LEU A 135 -10.81 0.31 8.50
C LEU A 135 -10.15 -0.62 7.48
N LEU A 136 -10.85 -0.98 6.40
CA LEU A 136 -10.25 -1.73 5.29
C LEU A 136 -9.12 -0.92 4.63
N LEU A 137 -9.36 0.36 4.34
CA LEU A 137 -8.35 1.26 3.78
C LEU A 137 -7.13 1.37 4.69
N LEU A 138 -7.35 1.61 5.99
CA LEU A 138 -6.28 1.67 6.98
C LEU A 138 -5.46 0.38 7.03
N SER A 139 -6.13 -0.76 6.90
CA SER A 139 -5.47 -2.08 6.91
C SER A 139 -4.62 -2.32 5.67
N LEU A 140 -5.12 -1.92 4.49
CA LEU A 140 -4.36 -2.00 3.25
C LEU A 140 -3.13 -1.08 3.27
N ILE A 141 -3.27 0.13 3.83
CA ILE A 141 -2.15 1.05 4.06
C ILE A 141 -1.14 0.44 5.05
N ALA A 142 -1.62 -0.10 6.18
CA ALA A 142 -0.80 -0.74 7.20
C ALA A 142 -0.04 -1.99 6.69
N TRP A 143 -0.63 -2.71 5.74
CA TRP A 143 0.01 -3.84 5.08
C TRP A 143 1.04 -3.37 4.02
N SER A 144 0.75 -2.28 3.31
CA SER A 144 1.53 -1.86 2.13
C SER A 144 2.70 -0.90 2.45
N TRP A 145 2.66 -0.15 3.55
CA TRP A 145 3.71 0.82 3.87
C TRP A 145 5.14 0.24 3.94
N PRO A 146 5.38 -1.02 4.36
CA PRO A 146 6.74 -1.57 4.32
C PRO A 146 7.30 -1.67 2.91
N LEU A 147 6.44 -1.93 1.91
CA LEU A 147 6.85 -1.98 0.50
C LEU A 147 7.37 -0.62 0.02
N VAL A 148 6.94 0.48 0.65
CA VAL A 148 7.49 1.82 0.42
C VAL A 148 8.73 2.08 1.28
N ALA A 149 8.71 1.66 2.54
CA ALA A 149 9.79 1.95 3.49
C ALA A 149 11.12 1.29 3.09
N TRP A 150 11.08 0.05 2.61
CA TRP A 150 12.29 -0.71 2.25
C TRP A 150 13.09 -0.11 1.08
N PRO A 151 12.47 0.36 -0.01
CA PRO A 151 13.19 1.10 -1.06
C PRO A 151 13.81 2.44 -0.60
N VAL A 152 13.25 3.05 0.45
CA VAL A 152 13.73 4.34 0.99
C VAL A 152 14.87 4.15 2.01
N ALA A 153 14.92 3.00 2.67
CA ALA A 153 15.89 2.63 3.71
C ALA A 153 17.28 2.29 3.17
#